data_AF-A0A380Z634-F1
#
_entry.id   AF-A0A380Z634-F1
#
_cell.length_a   1.000
_cell.length_b   1.000
_cell.length_c   1.000
_cell.angle_alpha   90.00
_cell.angle_beta   90.00
_cell.angle_gamma   90.00
#
_symmetry.space_group_name_H-M   'P 1'
#
loop_
_entity.id
_entity.type
_entity.pdbx_description
1 polymer ?
#
loop_
_entity_poly.entity_id
_entity_poly.type
_entity_poly.pdbx_seq_one_letter_code
_entity_poly.pdbx_strand_id
1 'polypeptide(L)'
;MAQNIAIENVNNEVANANEVQQLNNKKMEKVNETTVMKMQAVEEARQNLMRAKSVLEANKDAEANIKKSAQVNVGKAETAYFEALKKVELPATKIEVWNEVTNTAEQVIFTKEEKEIIIATSVYSMAVSKVNIECGKNLITNEKFDKVPLYITEATLFYNADIELKDLNGNIIPKDTPNVYVPVDTANGYWQWASYHEHNLNAIVKDDTKLIIENVRIKEFASLQEFGKYRGVNNVLSRGFNGLEKAGNAALATQQEFFSKVFQKALELKANISVITKYYNFGKTLSLKVWNSAMQGVCETQLEEYDLTVGDTIIKTLTDMKISKDTIRHRYMIDAITQLANYAPNGENKKIGLDETLSTIKTLNESSIKIINKVKSEPVNAIYSEMLTQYLKNKGIIKEEQAA
;
A
#
# COMPACT_ATOMS: atom_id res chain seq x y z
N MET A 1 8.77 -55.30 -36.31
CA MET A 1 7.64 -54.99 -37.20
C MET A 1 7.05 -53.66 -36.72
N ALA A 2 7.16 -52.64 -37.57
CA ALA A 2 6.59 -51.32 -37.31
C ALA A 2 5.07 -51.40 -37.37
N GLN A 3 4.38 -50.74 -36.43
CA GLN A 3 3.00 -50.34 -36.59
C GLN A 3 2.89 -48.86 -36.22
N ASN A 4 2.78 -48.05 -37.27
CA ASN A 4 2.31 -46.68 -37.23
C ASN A 4 0.89 -46.65 -36.64
N ILE A 5 0.66 -45.78 -35.67
CA ILE A 5 -0.69 -45.27 -35.40
C ILE A 5 -0.63 -43.77 -35.65
N ALA A 6 -1.37 -43.36 -36.67
CA ALA A 6 -1.53 -41.99 -37.12
C ALA A 6 -2.20 -41.17 -36.01
N ILE A 7 -1.59 -40.04 -35.65
CA ILE A 7 -2.26 -38.99 -34.89
C ILE A 7 -3.08 -38.20 -35.92
N GLU A 8 -4.37 -38.49 -35.98
CA GLU A 8 -5.33 -37.68 -36.72
C GLU A 8 -5.43 -36.30 -36.04
N ASN A 9 -5.05 -35.26 -36.80
CA ASN A 9 -5.39 -33.87 -36.51
C ASN A 9 -6.92 -33.73 -36.53
N VAL A 10 -7.55 -33.78 -35.37
CA VAL A 10 -8.93 -33.31 -35.22
C VAL A 10 -8.90 -31.81 -34.92
N ASN A 11 -9.07 -31.04 -35.99
CA ASN A 11 -9.52 -29.65 -35.92
C ASN A 11 -10.86 -29.63 -35.17
N ASN A 12 -10.86 -29.22 -33.90
CA ASN A 12 -12.06 -28.76 -33.21
C ASN A 12 -12.04 -27.23 -33.16
N GLU A 13 -12.31 -26.62 -34.31
CA GLU A 13 -12.94 -25.31 -34.37
C GLU A 13 -14.41 -25.47 -33.96
N VAL A 14 -14.72 -25.41 -32.66
CA VAL A 14 -16.10 -25.16 -32.20
C VAL A 14 -16.08 -24.26 -30.97
N ALA A 15 -16.41 -23.00 -31.24
CA ALA A 15 -17.12 -22.05 -30.37
C ALA A 15 -16.64 -21.87 -28.92
N ASN A 16 -15.66 -20.97 -28.70
CA ASN A 16 -15.77 -20.05 -27.56
C ASN A 16 -15.01 -18.72 -27.75
N ALA A 17 -15.12 -18.13 -28.94
CA ALA A 17 -14.60 -16.78 -29.23
C ALA A 17 -15.37 -15.64 -28.52
N ASN A 18 -16.45 -15.96 -27.78
CA ASN A 18 -17.31 -14.95 -27.14
C ASN A 18 -16.80 -14.42 -25.80
N GLU A 19 -15.86 -15.07 -25.12
CA GLU A 19 -15.34 -14.55 -23.84
C GLU A 19 -14.20 -13.52 -24.01
N VAL A 20 -13.59 -13.44 -25.19
CA VAL A 20 -12.51 -12.46 -25.48
C VAL A 20 -13.02 -11.26 -26.29
N GLN A 21 -14.23 -11.33 -26.88
CA GLN A 21 -14.79 -10.26 -27.70
C GLN A 21 -15.71 -9.27 -26.98
N GLN A 22 -16.04 -9.45 -25.70
CA GLN A 22 -16.92 -8.51 -24.98
C GLN A 22 -16.22 -7.29 -24.34
N LEU A 23 -14.90 -7.15 -24.45
CA LEU A 23 -14.17 -5.95 -23.99
C LEU A 23 -13.95 -4.87 -25.08
N ASN A 24 -14.49 -5.03 -26.29
CA ASN A 24 -14.14 -4.17 -27.43
C ASN A 24 -15.16 -3.08 -27.81
N ASN A 25 -16.15 -2.78 -26.96
CA ASN A 25 -17.09 -1.69 -27.25
C ASN A 25 -16.67 -0.34 -26.64
N LYS A 26 -15.80 0.36 -27.39
CA LYS A 26 -15.75 1.80 -27.72
C LYS A 26 -14.36 2.45 -27.56
N LYS A 27 -13.84 2.90 -28.71
CA LYS A 27 -12.65 3.74 -28.99
C LYS A 27 -11.31 3.18 -28.48
N MET A 28 -10.68 2.35 -29.34
CA MET A 28 -9.28 1.96 -29.20
C MET A 28 -8.35 3.18 -29.35
N GLU A 29 -7.83 3.65 -28.22
CA GLU A 29 -6.46 4.13 -28.15
C GLU A 29 -5.49 2.96 -28.40
N LYS A 30 -4.28 3.27 -28.89
CA LYS A 30 -3.21 2.31 -29.16
C LYS A 30 -3.06 1.31 -28.00
N VAL A 31 -3.46 0.06 -28.21
CA VAL A 31 -3.17 -1.02 -27.26
C VAL A 31 -1.64 -1.18 -27.20
N ASN A 32 -1.07 -1.00 -26.01
CA ASN A 32 0.36 -1.10 -25.76
C ASN A 32 0.84 -2.55 -25.99
N GLU A 33 1.98 -2.73 -26.66
CA GLU A 33 2.62 -4.04 -26.89
C GLU A 33 2.78 -4.85 -25.59
N THR A 34 3.02 -4.16 -24.47
CA THR A 34 3.13 -4.78 -23.14
C THR A 34 1.81 -5.43 -22.68
N THR A 35 0.68 -4.79 -22.94
CA THR A 35 -0.65 -5.31 -22.58
C THR A 35 -0.99 -6.54 -23.41
N VAL A 36 -0.64 -6.53 -24.71
CA VAL A 36 -0.82 -7.69 -25.61
C VAL A 36 -0.01 -8.89 -25.12
N MET A 37 1.27 -8.70 -24.77
CA MET A 37 2.12 -9.78 -24.24
C MET A 37 1.56 -10.37 -22.94
N LYS A 38 1.03 -9.52 -22.04
CA LYS A 38 0.40 -9.98 -20.79
C LYS A 38 -0.83 -10.85 -21.07
N MET A 39 -1.69 -10.46 -22.02
CA MET A 39 -2.87 -11.25 -22.40
C MET A 39 -2.48 -12.58 -23.08
N GLN A 40 -1.45 -12.59 -23.92
CA GLN A 40 -0.92 -13.82 -24.51
C GLN A 40 -0.43 -14.79 -23.43
N ALA A 41 0.32 -14.31 -22.44
CA ALA A 41 0.78 -15.14 -21.33
C ALA A 41 -0.39 -15.74 -20.51
N VAL A 42 -1.49 -15.01 -20.37
CA VAL A 42 -2.71 -15.51 -19.72
C VAL A 42 -3.33 -16.67 -20.53
N GLU A 43 -3.47 -16.50 -21.85
CA GLU A 43 -4.04 -17.54 -22.71
C GLU A 43 -3.13 -18.77 -22.79
N GLU A 44 -1.80 -18.60 -22.89
CA GLU A 44 -0.86 -19.72 -22.84
C GLU A 44 -0.96 -20.50 -21.52
N ALA A 45 -1.07 -19.79 -20.39
CA ALA A 45 -1.24 -20.43 -19.09
C ALA A 45 -2.59 -21.16 -18.97
N ARG A 46 -3.68 -20.60 -19.52
CA ARG A 46 -4.99 -21.26 -19.61
C ARG A 46 -4.91 -22.55 -20.43
N GLN A 47 -4.28 -22.51 -21.60
CA GLN A 47 -4.07 -23.67 -22.48
C GLN A 47 -3.23 -24.76 -21.80
N ASN A 48 -2.17 -24.37 -21.07
CA ASN A 48 -1.36 -25.29 -20.29
C ASN A 48 -2.18 -25.97 -19.19
N LEU A 49 -3.04 -25.23 -18.49
CA LEU A 49 -3.95 -25.79 -17.49
C LEU A 49 -4.96 -26.77 -18.11
N MET A 50 -5.55 -26.42 -19.25
CA MET A 50 -6.48 -27.32 -19.96
C MET A 50 -5.79 -28.64 -20.35
N ARG A 51 -4.56 -28.57 -20.87
CA ARG A 51 -3.75 -29.76 -21.16
C ARG A 51 -3.44 -30.58 -19.91
N ALA A 52 -3.07 -29.95 -18.80
CA ALA A 52 -2.81 -30.65 -17.53
C ALA A 52 -4.06 -31.35 -16.98
N LYS A 53 -5.24 -30.70 -17.04
CA LYS A 53 -6.52 -31.30 -16.64
C LYS A 53 -6.88 -32.51 -17.54
N SER A 54 -6.67 -32.40 -18.84
CA SER A 54 -6.88 -33.53 -19.78
C SER A 54 -5.97 -34.73 -19.47
N VAL A 55 -4.69 -34.48 -19.18
CA VAL A 55 -3.75 -35.54 -18.76
C VAL A 55 -4.21 -36.18 -17.45
N LEU A 56 -4.68 -35.41 -16.47
CA LEU A 56 -5.19 -35.96 -15.23
C LEU A 56 -6.41 -36.86 -15.47
N GLU A 57 -7.35 -36.45 -16.30
CA GLU A 57 -8.54 -37.24 -16.63
C GLU A 57 -8.18 -38.53 -17.38
N ALA A 58 -7.26 -38.47 -18.34
CA ALA A 58 -6.76 -39.64 -19.06
C ALA A 58 -6.05 -40.66 -18.15
N ASN A 59 -5.55 -40.23 -16.99
CA ASN A 59 -4.84 -41.07 -16.02
C ASN A 59 -5.68 -41.37 -14.76
N LYS A 60 -7.00 -41.22 -14.81
CA LYS A 60 -7.86 -41.40 -13.61
C LYS A 60 -7.82 -42.82 -13.02
N ASP A 61 -7.60 -43.82 -13.88
CA ASP A 61 -7.51 -45.25 -13.56
C ASP A 61 -6.06 -45.77 -13.50
N ALA A 62 -5.07 -44.88 -13.63
CA ALA A 62 -3.66 -45.22 -13.55
C ALA A 62 -3.20 -45.50 -12.10
N GLU A 63 -2.00 -46.03 -11.95
CA GLU A 63 -1.38 -46.26 -10.65
C GLU A 63 -1.31 -44.96 -9.81
N ALA A 64 -1.37 -45.11 -8.48
CA ALA A 64 -1.43 -43.99 -7.54
C ALA A 64 -0.31 -42.95 -7.73
N ASN A 65 0.90 -43.39 -8.08
CA ASN A 65 2.03 -42.51 -8.32
C ASN A 65 1.84 -41.63 -9.57
N ILE A 66 1.27 -42.19 -10.65
CA ILE A 66 0.98 -41.47 -11.89
C ILE A 66 -0.14 -40.46 -11.66
N LYS A 67 -1.21 -40.86 -10.96
CA LYS A 67 -2.32 -39.98 -10.60
C LYS A 67 -1.86 -38.79 -9.74
N LYS A 68 -1.01 -39.06 -8.73
CA LYS A 68 -0.42 -38.02 -7.88
C LYS A 68 0.46 -37.05 -8.68
N SER A 69 1.27 -37.56 -9.61
CA SER A 69 2.09 -36.72 -10.50
C SER A 69 1.23 -35.81 -11.38
N ALA A 70 0.16 -36.34 -11.98
CA ALA A 70 -0.77 -35.56 -12.79
C ALA A 70 -1.49 -34.48 -11.96
N GLN A 71 -1.91 -34.79 -10.73
CA GLN A 71 -2.49 -33.81 -9.80
C GLN A 71 -1.52 -32.67 -9.47
N VAL A 72 -0.25 -32.99 -9.21
CA VAL A 72 0.78 -31.98 -8.96
C VAL A 72 0.97 -31.07 -10.18
N ASN A 73 0.92 -31.63 -11.40
CA ASN A 73 1.04 -30.84 -12.62
C ASN A 73 -0.15 -29.91 -12.84
N VAL A 74 -1.37 -30.34 -12.51
CA VAL A 74 -2.56 -29.46 -12.49
C VAL A 74 -2.34 -28.32 -11.50
N GLY A 75 -1.96 -28.60 -10.25
CA GLY A 75 -1.73 -27.55 -9.24
C GLY A 75 -0.64 -26.53 -9.65
N LYS A 76 0.42 -26.97 -10.33
CA LYS A 76 1.42 -26.07 -10.92
C LYS A 76 0.84 -25.20 -12.03
N ALA A 77 0.03 -25.78 -12.92
CA ALA A 77 -0.61 -25.03 -14.01
C ALA A 77 -1.67 -24.05 -13.50
N GLU A 78 -2.43 -24.41 -12.47
CA GLU A 78 -3.38 -23.50 -11.78
C GLU A 78 -2.64 -22.30 -11.18
N THR A 79 -1.52 -22.55 -10.50
CA THR A 79 -0.68 -21.48 -9.93
C THR A 79 -0.13 -20.56 -11.03
N ALA A 80 0.36 -21.13 -12.13
CA ALA A 80 0.88 -20.34 -13.25
C ALA A 80 -0.21 -19.47 -13.91
N TYR A 81 -1.42 -20.01 -14.07
CA TYR A 81 -2.54 -19.27 -14.64
C TYR A 81 -3.00 -18.14 -13.72
N PHE A 82 -3.11 -18.42 -12.41
CA PHE A 82 -3.42 -17.41 -11.40
C PHE A 82 -2.40 -16.26 -11.39
N GLU A 83 -1.10 -16.56 -11.43
CA GLU A 83 -0.03 -15.56 -11.45
C GLU A 83 -0.01 -14.77 -12.77
N ALA A 84 -0.43 -15.36 -13.89
CA ALA A 84 -0.61 -14.63 -15.14
C ALA A 84 -1.78 -13.65 -15.06
N LEU A 85 -2.92 -14.06 -14.48
CA LEU A 85 -4.08 -13.20 -14.26
C LEU A 85 -3.76 -12.00 -13.33
N LYS A 86 -2.90 -12.20 -12.33
CA LYS A 86 -2.41 -11.11 -11.44
C LYS A 86 -1.55 -10.06 -12.15
N LYS A 87 -1.13 -10.28 -13.40
CA LYS A 87 -0.36 -9.30 -14.20
C LYS A 87 -1.22 -8.51 -15.16
N VAL A 88 -2.49 -8.89 -15.35
CA VAL A 88 -3.44 -8.18 -16.19
C VAL A 88 -3.63 -6.77 -15.66
N GLU A 89 -3.60 -5.80 -16.57
CA GLU A 89 -3.85 -4.39 -16.27
C GLU A 89 -5.35 -4.11 -16.28
N LEU A 90 -5.80 -3.21 -15.41
CA LEU A 90 -7.18 -2.73 -15.36
C LEU A 90 -8.22 -3.87 -15.23
N PRO A 91 -8.05 -4.82 -14.28
CA PRO A 91 -9.02 -5.89 -14.09
C PRO A 91 -10.41 -5.33 -13.77
N ALA A 92 -11.40 -5.72 -14.59
CA ALA A 92 -12.79 -5.35 -14.39
C ALA A 92 -13.41 -6.13 -13.22
N THR A 93 -14.13 -5.42 -12.37
CA THR A 93 -14.87 -5.95 -11.22
C THR A 93 -16.36 -5.73 -11.46
N LYS A 94 -17.13 -6.82 -11.43
CA LYS A 94 -18.58 -6.78 -11.58
C LYS A 94 -19.25 -6.46 -10.23
N ILE A 95 -20.11 -5.46 -10.22
CA ILE A 95 -20.76 -4.93 -9.02
C ILE A 95 -22.26 -4.70 -9.23
N GLU A 96 -23.04 -4.77 -8.15
CA GLU A 96 -24.41 -4.29 -8.07
C GLU A 96 -24.41 -2.90 -7.41
N VAL A 97 -24.62 -1.86 -8.21
CA VAL A 97 -24.68 -0.47 -7.74
C VAL A 97 -26.09 -0.14 -7.28
N TRP A 98 -26.21 0.45 -6.10
CA TRP A 98 -27.46 0.97 -5.55
C TRP A 98 -27.45 2.49 -5.66
N ASN A 99 -28.24 3.00 -6.61
CA ASN A 99 -28.41 4.42 -6.83
C ASN A 99 -29.61 4.92 -6.01
N GLU A 100 -29.37 5.90 -5.15
CA GLU A 100 -30.43 6.60 -4.42
C GLU A 100 -31.20 7.49 -5.39
N VAL A 101 -32.51 7.27 -5.55
CA VAL A 101 -33.36 8.06 -6.46
C VAL A 101 -34.34 8.95 -5.72
N THR A 102 -34.66 8.60 -4.47
CA THR A 102 -35.52 9.40 -3.59
C THR A 102 -34.94 9.37 -2.18
N ASN A 103 -34.79 10.55 -1.58
CA ASN A 103 -34.39 10.69 -0.18
C ASN A 103 -35.23 11.80 0.46
N THR A 104 -36.19 11.37 1.27
CA THR A 104 -37.12 12.23 1.99
C THR A 104 -37.06 11.84 3.47
N ALA A 105 -37.63 12.67 4.35
CA ALA A 105 -37.70 12.37 5.77
C ALA A 105 -38.45 11.04 6.08
N GLU A 106 -39.34 10.61 5.19
CA GLU A 106 -40.20 9.43 5.38
C GLU A 106 -39.66 8.16 4.70
N GLN A 107 -38.97 8.32 3.56
CA GLN A 107 -38.50 7.18 2.77
C GLN A 107 -37.21 7.47 2.01
N VAL A 108 -36.43 6.41 1.83
CA VAL A 108 -35.31 6.35 0.90
C VAL A 108 -35.56 5.23 -0.10
N ILE A 109 -35.47 5.52 -1.40
CA ILE A 109 -35.69 4.56 -2.49
C ILE A 109 -34.39 4.39 -3.26
N PHE A 110 -34.02 3.13 -3.52
CA PHE A 110 -32.88 2.77 -4.33
C PHE A 110 -33.31 2.04 -5.60
N THR A 111 -32.65 2.34 -6.71
CA THR A 111 -32.63 1.49 -7.91
C THR A 111 -31.31 0.74 -7.97
N LYS A 112 -31.34 -0.50 -8.47
CA LYS A 112 -30.13 -1.32 -8.60
C LYS A 112 -29.79 -1.56 -10.05
N GLU A 113 -28.51 -1.57 -10.37
CA GLU A 113 -28.00 -1.95 -11.69
C GLU A 113 -26.66 -2.69 -11.57
N GLU A 114 -26.38 -3.60 -12.50
CA GLU A 114 -25.08 -4.24 -12.59
C GLU A 114 -24.12 -3.41 -13.45
N LYS A 115 -22.88 -3.23 -12.97
CA LYS A 115 -21.80 -2.54 -13.70
C LYS A 115 -20.50 -3.30 -13.63
N GLU A 116 -19.64 -3.05 -14.61
CA GLU A 116 -18.22 -3.40 -14.56
C GLU A 116 -17.40 -2.14 -14.33
N ILE A 117 -16.56 -2.17 -13.29
CA ILE A 117 -15.72 -1.04 -12.90
C ILE A 117 -14.29 -1.49 -12.62
N ILE A 118 -13.35 -0.55 -12.62
CA ILE A 118 -11.97 -0.78 -12.16
C ILE A 118 -11.85 -0.21 -10.76
N ILE A 119 -11.44 -1.05 -9.81
CA ILE A 119 -11.14 -0.61 -8.44
C ILE A 119 -9.69 -0.17 -8.37
N ALA A 120 -9.49 1.06 -7.90
CA ALA A 120 -8.21 1.68 -7.73
C ALA A 120 -7.84 1.83 -6.25
N THR A 121 -6.54 1.79 -6.00
CA THR A 121 -5.90 2.09 -4.73
C THR A 121 -4.95 3.26 -4.91
N SER A 122 -4.79 4.08 -3.88
CA SER A 122 -3.82 5.18 -3.84
C SER A 122 -2.86 4.97 -2.67
N VAL A 123 -1.86 5.84 -2.57
CA VAL A 123 -0.99 5.90 -1.38
C VAL A 123 -1.75 6.16 -0.07
N TYR A 124 -2.99 6.66 -0.14
CA TYR A 124 -3.86 6.91 1.00
C TYR A 124 -4.80 5.75 1.34
N SER A 125 -4.88 4.72 0.50
CA SER A 125 -5.69 3.52 0.75
C SER A 125 -5.21 2.73 1.96
N MET A 126 -6.12 2.00 2.61
CA MET A 126 -5.74 1.15 3.75
C MET A 126 -4.96 -0.07 3.26
N ALA A 127 -3.97 -0.48 4.03
CA ALA A 127 -3.19 -1.66 3.75
C ALA A 127 -4.05 -2.93 3.92
N VAL A 128 -3.92 -3.84 2.96
CA VAL A 128 -4.56 -5.15 3.00
C VAL A 128 -3.47 -6.22 3.09
N SER A 129 -3.47 -6.99 4.17
CA SER A 129 -2.51 -8.07 4.36
C SER A 129 -2.96 -9.34 3.62
N LYS A 130 -2.02 -10.25 3.29
CA LYS A 130 -2.36 -11.56 2.73
C LYS A 130 -3.32 -12.36 3.63
N VAL A 131 -3.13 -12.28 4.95
CA VAL A 131 -4.00 -12.95 5.93
C VAL A 131 -5.42 -12.40 5.85
N ASN A 132 -5.57 -11.07 5.70
CA ASN A 132 -6.90 -10.45 5.58
C ASN A 132 -7.62 -10.95 4.32
N ILE A 133 -6.90 -11.07 3.20
CA ILE A 133 -7.45 -11.57 1.94
C ILE A 133 -7.89 -13.02 2.09
N GLU A 134 -7.04 -13.88 2.65
CA GLU A 134 -7.33 -15.30 2.86
C GLU A 134 -8.55 -15.52 3.75
N CYS A 135 -8.61 -14.85 4.91
CA CYS A 135 -9.79 -14.88 5.77
C CYS A 135 -11.01 -14.30 5.05
N GLY A 136 -10.86 -13.17 4.35
CA GLY A 136 -11.94 -12.49 3.66
C GLY A 136 -12.58 -13.34 2.55
N LYS A 137 -11.79 -14.14 1.81
CA LYS A 137 -12.33 -15.07 0.80
C LYS A 137 -13.32 -16.08 1.38
N ASN A 138 -13.07 -16.57 2.60
CA ASN A 138 -13.99 -17.48 3.30
C ASN A 138 -15.21 -16.75 3.87
N LEU A 139 -15.06 -15.47 4.23
CA LEU A 139 -16.15 -14.66 4.78
C LEU A 139 -17.16 -14.24 3.71
N ILE A 140 -16.69 -13.79 2.53
CA ILE A 140 -17.58 -13.28 1.48
C ILE A 140 -18.52 -14.34 0.90
N THR A 141 -18.18 -15.62 1.04
CA THR A 141 -19.00 -16.78 0.65
C THR A 141 -19.85 -17.34 1.80
N ASN A 142 -19.71 -16.81 3.02
CA ASN A 142 -20.44 -17.30 4.18
C ASN A 142 -21.87 -16.75 4.18
N GLU A 143 -22.87 -17.61 4.35
CA GLU A 143 -24.28 -17.24 4.37
C GLU A 143 -24.66 -16.26 5.49
N LYS A 144 -23.88 -16.21 6.58
CA LYS A 144 -24.08 -15.28 7.70
C LYS A 144 -23.34 -13.95 7.53
N PHE A 145 -22.68 -13.74 6.39
CA PHE A 145 -21.96 -12.50 6.13
C PHE A 145 -22.90 -11.45 5.57
N ASP A 146 -23.13 -10.39 6.35
CA ASP A 146 -23.99 -9.28 5.93
C ASP A 146 -23.36 -8.49 4.77
N LYS A 147 -24.12 -8.31 3.69
CA LYS A 147 -23.78 -7.45 2.56
C LYS A 147 -24.05 -5.99 2.90
N VAL A 148 -23.29 -5.46 3.87
CA VAL A 148 -23.35 -4.04 4.25
C VAL A 148 -22.88 -3.14 3.11
N PRO A 149 -23.33 -1.87 3.05
CA PRO A 149 -22.93 -0.98 1.97
C PRO A 149 -21.41 -0.81 1.86
N LEU A 150 -20.88 -0.95 0.65
CA LEU A 150 -19.51 -0.58 0.29
C LEU A 150 -19.53 0.71 -0.52
N TYR A 151 -18.69 1.66 -0.16
CA TYR A 151 -18.67 2.99 -0.72
C TYR A 151 -17.46 3.22 -1.60
N ILE A 152 -17.71 3.74 -2.79
CA ILE A 152 -16.69 4.11 -3.76
C ILE A 152 -16.87 5.57 -4.20
N THR A 153 -15.82 6.19 -4.70
CA THR A 153 -15.86 7.52 -5.32
C THR A 153 -15.10 7.50 -6.63
N GLU A 154 -15.41 8.40 -7.55
CA GLU A 154 -14.75 8.46 -8.86
C GLU A 154 -13.26 8.83 -8.74
N ALA A 155 -12.43 8.21 -9.59
CA ALA A 155 -11.00 8.45 -9.63
C ALA A 155 -10.61 9.88 -10.05
N THR A 156 -11.51 10.60 -10.73
CA THR A 156 -11.33 12.00 -11.16
C THR A 156 -10.83 12.89 -10.02
N LEU A 157 -11.31 12.65 -8.79
CA LEU A 157 -10.90 13.38 -7.59
C LEU A 157 -9.39 13.27 -7.31
N PHE A 158 -8.81 12.11 -7.58
CA PHE A 158 -7.39 11.80 -7.37
C PHE A 158 -6.55 12.24 -8.55
N TYR A 159 -7.05 12.08 -9.78
CA TYR A 159 -6.39 12.56 -11.00
C TYR A 159 -6.18 14.07 -10.99
N ASN A 160 -7.17 14.83 -10.52
CA ASN A 160 -7.08 16.30 -10.41
C ASN A 160 -6.03 16.78 -9.40
N ALA A 161 -5.62 15.92 -8.47
CA ALA A 161 -4.56 16.19 -7.51
C ALA A 161 -3.24 15.50 -7.84
N ASP A 162 -3.11 14.96 -9.07
CA ASP A 162 -1.95 14.23 -9.56
C ASP A 162 -1.51 13.07 -8.63
N ILE A 163 -2.48 12.40 -8.00
CA ILE A 163 -2.23 11.20 -7.20
C ILE A 163 -2.19 9.98 -8.11
N GLU A 164 -1.08 9.25 -8.09
CA GLU A 164 -0.95 7.96 -8.76
C GLU A 164 -1.94 6.94 -8.19
N LEU A 165 -2.69 6.30 -9.10
CA LEU A 165 -3.61 5.22 -8.79
C LEU A 165 -3.07 3.88 -9.31
N LYS A 166 -3.35 2.82 -8.57
CA LYS A 166 -3.02 1.44 -8.94
C LYS A 166 -4.23 0.55 -8.89
N ASP A 167 -4.37 -0.34 -9.86
CA ASP A 167 -5.44 -1.35 -9.85
C ASP A 167 -5.22 -2.39 -8.72
N LEU A 168 -6.18 -3.29 -8.52
CA LEU A 168 -6.08 -4.35 -7.52
C LEU A 168 -4.97 -5.39 -7.80
N ASN A 169 -4.39 -5.38 -9.00
CA ASN A 169 -3.20 -6.16 -9.36
C ASN A 169 -1.89 -5.38 -9.10
N GLY A 170 -1.97 -4.09 -8.77
CA GLY A 170 -0.84 -3.21 -8.47
C GLY A 170 -0.25 -2.51 -9.70
N ASN A 171 -0.89 -2.57 -10.87
CA ASN A 171 -0.44 -1.83 -12.05
C ASN A 171 -0.87 -0.37 -11.95
N ILE A 172 -0.03 0.55 -12.44
CA ILE A 172 -0.36 1.98 -12.52
C ILE A 172 -1.52 2.16 -13.52
N ILE A 173 -2.53 2.91 -13.10
CA ILE A 173 -3.68 3.26 -13.93
C ILE A 173 -3.37 4.58 -14.65
N PRO A 174 -3.46 4.65 -15.99
CA PRO A 174 -3.32 5.90 -16.72
C PRO A 174 -4.32 6.95 -16.23
N LYS A 175 -3.89 8.22 -16.19
CA LYS A 175 -4.76 9.35 -15.83
C LYS A 175 -5.97 9.39 -16.77
N ASP A 176 -7.13 9.73 -16.23
CA ASP A 176 -8.40 9.85 -16.96
C ASP A 176 -8.93 8.54 -17.60
N THR A 177 -8.45 7.38 -17.14
CA THR A 177 -9.06 6.09 -17.49
C THR A 177 -10.53 6.08 -17.07
N PRO A 178 -11.47 5.67 -17.95
CA PRO A 178 -12.90 5.64 -17.62
C PRO A 178 -13.25 4.51 -16.64
N ASN A 179 -14.38 4.66 -15.94
CA ASN A 179 -14.94 3.67 -15.01
C ASN A 179 -13.99 3.24 -13.87
N VAL A 180 -13.09 4.14 -13.44
CA VAL A 180 -12.19 3.89 -12.31
C VAL A 180 -12.73 4.53 -11.04
N TYR A 181 -12.75 3.75 -9.96
CA TYR A 181 -13.27 4.16 -8.67
C TYR A 181 -12.34 3.80 -7.52
N VAL A 182 -12.28 4.65 -6.50
CA VAL A 182 -11.48 4.46 -5.30
C VAL A 182 -12.39 4.15 -4.09
N PRO A 183 -12.10 3.11 -3.30
CA PRO A 183 -12.86 2.82 -2.08
C PRO A 183 -12.78 3.93 -1.03
N VAL A 184 -13.92 4.27 -0.45
CA VAL A 184 -14.11 5.28 0.62
C VAL A 184 -14.24 4.59 2.01
N ASP A 185 -14.13 3.26 2.02
CA ASP A 185 -14.59 2.40 3.09
C ASP A 185 -13.74 2.38 4.38
N THR A 186 -14.29 1.68 5.37
CA THR A 186 -13.56 1.21 6.55
C THR A 186 -12.55 0.12 6.19
N ALA A 187 -11.69 -0.25 7.16
CA ALA A 187 -10.72 -1.34 7.00
C ALA A 187 -11.34 -2.61 6.41
N ASN A 188 -12.54 -2.98 6.87
CA ASN A 188 -13.24 -4.18 6.41
C ASN A 188 -13.65 -4.06 4.93
N GLY A 189 -14.09 -2.89 4.47
CA GLY A 189 -14.45 -2.71 3.06
C GLY A 189 -13.23 -2.82 2.14
N TYR A 190 -12.09 -2.22 2.53
CA TYR A 190 -10.83 -2.40 1.79
C TYR A 190 -10.43 -3.88 1.66
N TRP A 191 -10.64 -4.68 2.70
CA TRP A 191 -10.37 -6.13 2.63
C TRP A 191 -11.34 -6.84 1.70
N GLN A 192 -12.62 -6.48 1.72
CA GLN A 192 -13.62 -7.07 0.82
C GLN A 192 -13.27 -6.88 -0.64
N TRP A 193 -12.90 -5.66 -1.08
CA TRP A 193 -12.51 -5.42 -2.47
C TRP A 193 -11.38 -6.35 -2.95
N ALA A 194 -10.33 -6.48 -2.14
CA ALA A 194 -9.22 -7.38 -2.44
C ALA A 194 -9.60 -8.86 -2.37
N SER A 195 -10.46 -9.25 -1.42
CA SER A 195 -10.95 -10.62 -1.27
C SER A 195 -11.85 -11.07 -2.42
N TYR A 196 -12.79 -10.22 -2.86
CA TYR A 196 -13.62 -10.51 -4.03
C TYR A 196 -12.77 -10.63 -5.30
N HIS A 197 -11.81 -9.72 -5.48
CA HIS A 197 -10.88 -9.78 -6.61
C HIS A 197 -10.12 -11.11 -6.63
N GLU A 198 -9.45 -11.46 -5.53
CA GLU A 198 -8.67 -12.70 -5.48
C GLU A 198 -9.57 -13.96 -5.54
N HIS A 199 -10.76 -13.93 -4.94
CA HIS A 199 -11.75 -15.00 -5.08
C HIS A 199 -12.13 -15.21 -6.55
N ASN A 200 -12.46 -14.13 -7.27
CA ASN A 200 -12.89 -14.22 -8.66
C ASN A 200 -11.74 -14.65 -9.59
N LEU A 201 -10.49 -14.29 -9.31
CA LEU A 201 -9.35 -14.86 -10.00
C LEU A 201 -9.23 -16.38 -9.79
N ASN A 202 -9.44 -16.85 -8.55
CA ASN A 202 -9.46 -18.29 -8.26
C ASN A 202 -10.62 -19.00 -8.97
N ALA A 203 -11.80 -18.36 -9.02
CA ALA A 203 -12.95 -18.91 -9.74
C ALA A 203 -12.66 -19.08 -11.23
N ILE A 204 -12.00 -18.10 -11.87
CA ILE A 204 -11.56 -18.21 -13.27
C ILE A 204 -10.61 -19.40 -13.47
N VAL A 205 -9.66 -19.63 -12.56
CA VAL A 205 -8.69 -20.75 -12.66
C VAL A 205 -9.39 -22.10 -12.51
N LYS A 206 -10.37 -22.17 -11.62
CA LYS A 206 -11.10 -23.41 -11.32
C LYS A 206 -12.26 -23.70 -12.27
N ASP A 207 -12.63 -22.74 -13.11
CA ASP A 207 -13.86 -22.77 -13.93
C ASP A 207 -15.14 -22.73 -13.07
N ASP A 208 -15.07 -21.98 -11.95
CA ASP A 208 -16.17 -21.74 -11.02
C ASP A 208 -16.88 -20.42 -11.31
N THR A 209 -18.04 -20.22 -10.68
CA THR A 209 -18.83 -18.98 -10.80
C THR A 209 -18.16 -17.82 -10.08
N LYS A 210 -17.96 -16.71 -10.79
CA LYS A 210 -17.48 -15.43 -10.20
C LYS A 210 -18.58 -14.81 -9.34
N LEU A 211 -18.19 -14.18 -8.24
CA LEU A 211 -19.10 -13.41 -7.40
C LEU A 211 -19.26 -11.99 -7.93
N ILE A 212 -20.46 -11.44 -7.76
CA ILE A 212 -20.77 -10.02 -7.93
C ILE A 212 -20.66 -9.35 -6.56
N ILE A 213 -20.06 -8.17 -6.50
CA ILE A 213 -20.01 -7.39 -5.26
C ILE A 213 -21.31 -6.63 -5.11
N GLU A 214 -22.10 -6.98 -4.09
CA GLU A 214 -23.43 -6.43 -3.86
C GLU A 214 -23.41 -5.16 -2.99
N ASN A 215 -24.50 -4.38 -3.04
CA ASN A 215 -24.72 -3.19 -2.19
C ASN A 215 -23.58 -2.14 -2.29
N VAL A 216 -23.10 -1.89 -3.51
CA VAL A 216 -22.10 -0.85 -3.76
C VAL A 216 -22.79 0.50 -3.96
N ARG A 217 -22.28 1.55 -3.32
CA ARG A 217 -22.84 2.90 -3.37
C ARG A 217 -21.77 3.91 -3.76
N ILE A 218 -22.11 4.79 -4.69
CA ILE A 218 -21.21 5.86 -5.13
C ILE A 218 -21.38 7.06 -4.21
N LYS A 219 -20.27 7.62 -3.72
CA LYS A 219 -20.22 8.87 -2.96
C LYS A 219 -19.44 9.91 -3.75
N GLU A 220 -20.05 11.07 -3.89
CA GLU A 220 -19.43 12.25 -4.47
C GLU A 220 -18.80 13.10 -3.37
N PHE A 221 -17.65 13.69 -3.68
CA PHE A 221 -16.95 14.64 -2.82
C PHE A 221 -16.51 15.82 -3.67
N ALA A 222 -16.64 17.04 -3.16
CA ALA A 222 -16.20 18.23 -3.87
C ALA A 222 -14.67 18.35 -3.92
N SER A 223 -13.94 17.68 -3.01
CA SER A 223 -12.48 17.70 -2.96
C SER A 223 -11.90 16.51 -2.20
N LEU A 224 -10.61 16.23 -2.40
CA LEU A 224 -9.87 15.26 -1.59
C LEU A 224 -9.87 15.60 -0.11
N GLN A 225 -9.96 16.88 0.24
CA GLN A 225 -10.06 17.31 1.62
C GLN A 225 -11.39 16.84 2.24
N GLU A 226 -12.50 17.00 1.52
CA GLU A 226 -13.81 16.51 1.96
C GLU A 226 -13.84 14.99 2.06
N PHE A 227 -13.26 14.28 1.07
CA PHE A 227 -13.06 12.83 1.13
C PHE A 227 -12.27 12.43 2.41
N GLY A 228 -11.17 13.12 2.71
CA GLY A 228 -10.36 12.88 3.90
C GLY A 228 -11.12 13.13 5.20
N LYS A 229 -11.90 14.21 5.28
CA LYS A 229 -12.76 14.54 6.43
C LYS A 229 -13.84 13.49 6.63
N TYR A 230 -14.55 13.11 5.57
CA TYR A 230 -15.56 12.06 5.60
C TYR A 230 -14.98 10.75 6.12
N ARG A 231 -13.86 10.31 5.54
CA ARG A 231 -13.20 9.07 5.94
C ARG A 231 -12.71 9.15 7.38
N GLY A 232 -12.18 10.30 7.80
CA GLY A 232 -11.77 10.57 9.18
C GLY A 232 -12.91 10.41 10.17
N VAL A 233 -14.03 11.10 9.96
CA VAL A 233 -15.21 11.04 10.84
C VAL A 233 -15.73 9.61 10.99
N ASN A 234 -15.81 8.87 9.89
CA ASN A 234 -16.35 7.51 9.89
C ASN A 234 -15.40 6.43 10.42
N ASN A 235 -14.10 6.74 10.55
CA ASN A 235 -13.09 5.75 10.93
C ASN A 235 -12.23 6.12 12.14
N VAL A 236 -12.29 7.35 12.66
CA VAL A 236 -11.41 7.80 13.76
C VAL A 236 -11.57 6.98 15.04
N LEU A 237 -12.80 6.50 15.30
CA LEU A 237 -13.10 5.61 16.43
C LEU A 237 -12.85 4.14 16.12
N SER A 238 -12.80 3.78 14.83
CA SER A 238 -12.43 2.43 14.44
C SER A 238 -10.93 2.23 14.72
N ARG A 239 -10.57 1.06 15.27
CA ARG A 239 -9.14 0.67 15.38
C ARG A 239 -8.51 0.36 14.01
N GLY A 240 -9.22 0.60 12.90
CA GLY A 240 -8.82 0.18 11.57
C GLY A 240 -7.57 0.89 11.07
N PHE A 241 -7.38 2.17 11.40
CA PHE A 241 -6.25 2.93 10.91
C PHE A 241 -4.95 2.67 11.67
N ASN A 242 -3.95 2.17 10.96
CA ASN A 242 -2.57 2.15 11.45
C ASN A 242 -1.95 3.56 11.42
N GLY A 243 -0.79 3.74 12.05
CA GLY A 243 -0.16 5.06 12.18
C GLY A 243 0.06 5.78 10.84
N LEU A 244 0.55 5.07 9.83
CA LEU A 244 0.82 5.63 8.49
C LEU A 244 -0.47 6.10 7.82
N GLU A 245 -1.53 5.29 7.89
CA GLU A 245 -2.83 5.63 7.31
C GLU A 245 -3.49 6.80 8.04
N LYS A 246 -3.32 6.91 9.38
CA LYS A 246 -3.75 8.10 10.13
C LYS A 246 -3.06 9.36 9.63
N ALA A 247 -1.75 9.31 9.40
CA ALA A 247 -1.00 10.44 8.89
C ALA A 247 -1.42 10.81 7.46
N GLY A 248 -1.61 9.81 6.59
CA GLY A 248 -2.12 10.04 5.24
C GLY A 248 -3.51 10.67 5.24
N ASN A 249 -4.44 10.17 6.06
CA ASN A 249 -5.78 10.76 6.17
C ASN A 249 -5.75 12.16 6.79
N ALA A 250 -4.90 12.40 7.80
CA ALA A 250 -4.74 13.72 8.39
C ALA A 250 -4.19 14.73 7.36
N ALA A 251 -3.23 14.33 6.53
CA ALA A 251 -2.72 15.15 5.42
C ALA A 251 -3.86 15.52 4.45
N LEU A 252 -4.68 14.55 4.04
CA LEU A 252 -5.85 14.82 3.20
C LEU A 252 -6.86 15.75 3.88
N ALA A 253 -7.30 15.42 5.10
CA ALA A 253 -8.39 16.13 5.76
C ALA A 253 -8.03 17.56 6.19
N THR A 254 -6.77 17.80 6.58
CA THR A 254 -6.31 19.12 7.03
C THR A 254 -5.71 19.96 5.91
N GLN A 255 -5.11 19.33 4.90
CA GLN A 255 -4.24 20.00 3.91
C GLN A 255 -3.04 20.73 4.52
N GLN A 256 -2.71 20.45 5.78
CA GLN A 256 -1.65 21.16 6.49
C GLN A 256 -0.27 20.52 6.19
N GLU A 257 0.75 21.37 6.02
CA GLU A 257 2.06 20.97 5.49
C GLU A 257 2.80 19.97 6.39
N PHE A 258 2.76 20.14 7.72
CA PHE A 258 3.38 19.22 8.68
C PHE A 258 2.88 17.78 8.50
N PHE A 259 1.56 17.57 8.39
CA PHE A 259 1.02 16.21 8.21
C PHE A 259 1.41 15.60 6.87
N SER A 260 1.35 16.40 5.79
CA SER A 260 1.81 16.00 4.47
C SER A 260 3.29 15.62 4.48
N LYS A 261 4.14 16.45 5.10
CA LYS A 261 5.58 16.21 5.23
C LYS A 261 5.90 14.94 6.00
N VAL A 262 5.25 14.76 7.16
CA VAL A 262 5.43 13.58 8.02
C VAL A 262 5.01 12.31 7.27
N PHE A 263 3.88 12.34 6.56
CA PHE A 263 3.40 11.20 5.78
C PHE A 263 4.37 10.85 4.64
N GLN A 264 4.76 11.82 3.82
CA GLN A 264 5.67 11.60 2.69
C GLN A 264 7.04 11.08 3.12
N LYS A 265 7.60 11.66 4.19
CA LYS A 265 8.91 11.24 4.72
C LYS A 265 8.87 9.87 5.38
N ALA A 266 7.73 9.50 5.97
CA ALA A 266 7.53 8.15 6.48
C ALA A 266 7.49 7.10 5.37
N LEU A 267 6.86 7.41 4.22
CA LEU A 267 6.91 6.56 3.03
C LEU A 267 8.33 6.44 2.47
N GLU A 268 9.03 7.56 2.29
CA GLU A 268 10.40 7.61 1.75
C GLU A 268 11.40 6.80 2.57
N LEU A 269 11.34 6.92 3.91
CA LEU A 269 12.26 6.28 4.83
C LEU A 269 11.77 4.91 5.34
N LYS A 270 10.54 4.51 5.00
CA LYS A 270 9.85 3.35 5.57
C LYS A 270 9.91 3.35 7.10
N ALA A 271 9.64 4.51 7.69
CA ALA A 271 9.77 4.79 9.11
C ALA A 271 8.41 4.91 9.79
N ASN A 272 8.35 4.62 11.09
CA ASN A 272 7.15 4.84 11.88
C ASN A 272 6.82 6.34 11.95
N ILE A 273 5.52 6.68 11.88
CA ILE A 273 5.05 8.08 11.98
C ILE A 273 5.58 8.79 13.22
N SER A 274 5.65 8.10 14.36
CA SER A 274 6.16 8.70 15.59
C SER A 274 7.66 9.06 15.51
N VAL A 275 8.44 8.39 14.67
CA VAL A 275 9.86 8.71 14.44
C VAL A 275 9.96 9.96 13.58
N ILE A 276 9.24 10.00 12.46
CA ILE A 276 9.25 11.15 11.55
C ILE A 276 8.70 12.40 12.23
N THR A 277 7.62 12.25 13.00
CA THR A 277 7.09 13.32 13.86
C THR A 277 8.17 13.93 14.73
N LYS A 278 9.03 13.11 15.36
CA LYS A 278 10.13 13.61 16.19
C LYS A 278 11.17 14.36 15.38
N TYR A 279 11.48 13.96 14.15
CA TYR A 279 12.40 14.74 13.30
C TYR A 279 11.84 16.14 13.01
N TYR A 280 10.56 16.25 12.67
CA TYR A 280 9.91 17.52 12.33
C TYR A 280 9.37 18.31 13.54
N ASN A 281 9.41 17.73 14.74
CA ASN A 281 9.03 18.37 16.01
C ASN A 281 10.15 18.24 17.06
N PHE A 282 11.40 18.25 16.60
CA PHE A 282 12.62 18.29 17.41
C PHE A 282 12.60 17.40 18.67
N GLY A 283 12.39 16.09 18.46
CA GLY A 283 12.37 15.05 19.50
C GLY A 283 11.02 14.85 20.19
N LYS A 284 10.04 15.72 19.97
CA LYS A 284 8.70 15.63 20.58
C LYS A 284 7.72 14.84 19.72
N THR A 285 6.77 14.18 20.38
CA THR A 285 5.66 13.50 19.72
C THR A 285 4.39 14.33 19.79
N LEU A 286 3.46 14.11 18.85
CA LEU A 286 2.09 14.60 18.99
C LEU A 286 1.24 13.64 19.82
N SER A 287 0.27 14.19 20.55
CA SER A 287 -0.69 13.38 21.31
C SER A 287 -1.67 12.66 20.37
N LEU A 288 -2.30 11.59 20.87
CA LEU A 288 -3.33 10.89 20.11
C LEU A 288 -4.54 11.79 19.81
N LYS A 289 -4.87 12.72 20.72
CA LYS A 289 -5.96 13.69 20.53
C LYS A 289 -5.70 14.58 19.32
N VAL A 290 -4.46 15.06 19.15
CA VAL A 290 -4.05 15.89 18.01
C VAL A 290 -4.22 15.11 16.70
N TRP A 291 -3.69 13.89 16.65
CA TRP A 291 -3.84 13.02 15.47
C TRP A 291 -5.29 12.74 15.10
N ASN A 292 -6.12 12.37 16.09
CA ASN A 292 -7.52 12.05 15.85
C ASN A 292 -8.33 13.30 15.41
N SER A 293 -7.98 14.49 15.90
CA SER A 293 -8.60 15.75 15.47
C SER A 293 -8.20 16.08 14.02
N ALA A 294 -6.91 15.93 13.70
CA ALA A 294 -6.39 16.16 12.34
C ALA A 294 -7.02 15.22 11.31
N MET A 295 -7.27 13.96 11.66
CA MET A 295 -7.98 13.03 10.77
C MET A 295 -9.38 13.53 10.39
N GLN A 296 -10.05 14.28 11.26
CA GLN A 296 -11.36 14.88 11.01
C GLN A 296 -11.25 16.26 10.32
N GLY A 297 -10.03 16.70 9.98
CA GLY A 297 -9.76 18.00 9.35
C GLY A 297 -9.62 19.15 10.35
N VAL A 298 -9.49 18.88 11.64
CA VAL A 298 -9.27 19.90 12.68
C VAL A 298 -7.79 19.98 13.02
N CYS A 299 -7.17 21.14 12.77
CA CYS A 299 -5.75 21.38 13.04
C CYS A 299 -5.56 22.33 14.24
N GLU A 300 -4.54 22.09 15.05
CA GLU A 300 -4.13 23.02 16.11
C GLU A 300 -3.19 24.08 15.52
N THR A 301 -3.42 25.36 15.82
CA THR A 301 -2.66 26.50 15.26
C THR A 301 -1.16 26.43 15.53
N GLN A 302 -0.75 25.83 16.66
CA GLN A 302 0.66 25.65 17.01
C GLN A 302 1.48 24.86 15.98
N LEU A 303 0.84 24.04 15.13
CA LEU A 303 1.52 23.28 14.10
C LEU A 303 1.97 24.16 12.91
N GLU A 304 1.40 25.35 12.75
CA GLU A 304 1.82 26.33 11.74
C GLU A 304 3.15 27.01 12.11
N GLU A 305 3.52 26.97 13.39
CA GLU A 305 4.77 27.54 13.90
C GLU A 305 5.97 26.59 13.74
N TYR A 306 5.74 25.35 13.31
CA TYR A 306 6.81 24.36 13.22
C TYR A 306 7.68 24.61 11.99
N ASP A 307 8.96 24.88 12.21
CA ASP A 307 9.95 24.93 11.14
C ASP A 307 10.25 23.52 10.61
N LEU A 308 9.61 23.16 9.49
CA LEU A 308 9.76 21.85 8.87
C LEU A 308 11.16 21.65 8.26
N THR A 309 11.92 22.72 8.03
CA THR A 309 13.27 22.62 7.48
C THR A 309 14.24 21.94 8.46
N VAL A 310 13.94 21.99 9.76
CA VAL A 310 14.70 21.30 10.81
C VAL A 310 14.76 19.80 10.54
N GLY A 311 13.62 19.17 10.28
CA GLY A 311 13.55 17.73 10.03
C GLY A 311 14.30 17.34 8.76
N ASP A 312 14.12 18.10 7.68
CA ASP A 312 14.84 17.89 6.41
C ASP A 312 16.35 18.01 6.60
N THR A 313 16.80 19.04 7.33
CA THR A 313 18.22 19.30 7.56
C THR A 313 18.88 18.20 8.37
N ILE A 314 18.21 17.69 9.41
CA ILE A 314 18.71 16.56 10.19
C ILE A 314 18.85 15.33 9.29
N ILE A 315 17.77 14.93 8.60
CA ILE A 315 17.76 13.72 7.76
C ILE A 315 18.79 13.81 6.64
N LYS A 316 18.91 14.98 6.00
CA LYS A 316 19.91 15.23 4.96
C LYS A 316 21.33 15.10 5.52
N THR A 317 21.61 15.72 6.67
CA THR A 317 22.93 15.65 7.30
C THR A 317 23.33 14.21 7.62
N LEU A 318 22.39 13.41 8.15
CA LEU A 318 22.65 11.99 8.43
C LEU A 318 22.92 11.19 7.15
N THR A 319 22.16 11.46 6.10
CA THR A 319 22.31 10.79 4.79
C THR A 319 23.65 11.15 4.15
N ASP A 320 24.04 12.43 4.16
CA ASP A 320 25.32 12.92 3.64
C ASP A 320 26.51 12.29 4.39
N MET A 321 26.36 12.08 5.70
CA MET A 321 27.33 11.39 6.56
C MET A 321 27.29 9.86 6.44
N LYS A 322 26.54 9.31 5.47
CA LYS A 322 26.41 7.87 5.22
C LYS A 322 25.92 7.08 6.44
N ILE A 323 25.13 7.71 7.32
CA ILE A 323 24.32 7.00 8.30
C ILE A 323 23.23 6.25 7.55
N SER A 324 23.06 4.97 7.87
CA SER A 324 22.20 4.09 7.09
C SER A 324 20.73 4.48 7.22
N LYS A 325 19.95 4.28 6.16
CA LYS A 325 18.48 4.46 6.23
C LYS A 325 17.85 3.63 7.33
N ASP A 326 18.40 2.45 7.63
CA ASP A 326 17.96 1.59 8.73
C ASP A 326 18.14 2.28 10.09
N THR A 327 19.28 2.90 10.33
CA THR A 327 19.54 3.68 11.55
C THR A 327 18.63 4.92 11.64
N ILE A 328 18.48 5.67 10.54
CA ILE A 328 17.69 6.91 10.49
C ILE A 328 16.21 6.65 10.82
N ARG A 329 15.64 5.53 10.35
CA ARG A 329 14.21 5.21 10.56
C ARG A 329 13.88 4.77 11.99
N HIS A 330 14.89 4.61 12.85
CA HIS A 330 14.67 4.25 14.25
C HIS A 330 14.65 5.48 15.16
N ARG A 331 13.80 5.41 16.19
CA ARG A 331 13.59 6.49 17.16
C ARG A 331 14.87 6.89 17.89
N TYR A 332 15.77 5.94 18.15
CA TYR A 332 16.97 6.19 18.95
C TYR A 332 17.90 7.25 18.34
N MET A 333 17.90 7.41 17.00
CA MET A 333 18.79 8.35 16.32
C MET A 333 18.39 9.79 16.64
N ILE A 334 17.11 10.13 16.41
CA ILE A 334 16.59 11.46 16.75
C ILE A 334 16.62 11.71 18.26
N ASP A 335 16.39 10.70 19.09
CA ASP A 335 16.47 10.85 20.54
C ASP A 335 17.90 11.18 21.00
N ALA A 336 18.91 10.53 20.44
CA ALA A 336 20.32 10.85 20.73
C ALA A 336 20.72 12.25 20.23
N ILE A 337 20.23 12.66 19.05
CA ILE A 337 20.45 14.01 18.50
C ILE A 337 19.83 15.06 19.41
N THR A 338 18.57 14.86 19.82
CA THR A 338 17.89 15.78 20.74
C THR A 338 18.58 15.81 22.11
N GLN A 339 19.10 14.67 22.60
CA GLN A 339 19.87 14.63 23.83
C GLN A 339 21.16 15.45 23.73
N LEU A 340 21.90 15.30 22.64
CA LEU A 340 23.11 16.11 22.40
C LEU A 340 22.79 17.58 22.23
N ALA A 341 21.74 17.95 21.48
CA ALA A 341 21.35 19.34 21.33
C ALA A 341 20.93 20.01 22.65
N ASN A 342 20.46 19.21 23.62
CA ASN A 342 20.14 19.66 24.97
C ASN A 342 21.31 19.56 25.96
N TYR A 343 22.48 19.08 25.52
CA TYR A 343 23.68 19.06 26.35
C TYR A 343 24.09 20.49 26.71
N ALA A 344 24.37 20.70 28.00
CA ALA A 344 24.82 21.97 28.56
C ALA A 344 26.23 21.75 29.14
N PRO A 345 27.29 22.20 28.45
CA PRO A 345 28.66 22.08 28.93
C PRO A 345 28.80 22.75 30.31
N ASN A 346 29.51 22.11 31.23
CA ASN A 346 29.82 22.64 32.58
C ASN A 346 28.60 23.05 33.44
N GLY A 347 27.40 22.55 33.13
CA GLY A 347 26.18 22.95 33.85
C GLY A 347 25.74 24.39 33.58
N GLU A 348 26.27 25.01 32.52
CA GLU A 348 25.81 26.33 32.07
C GLU A 348 24.34 26.26 31.62
N ASN A 349 23.60 27.36 31.78
CA ASN A 349 22.20 27.43 31.32
C ASN A 349 22.07 27.34 29.78
N LYS A 350 23.17 27.47 29.04
CA LYS A 350 23.17 27.48 27.58
C LYS A 350 23.41 26.08 27.01
N LYS A 351 22.37 25.53 26.41
CA LYS A 351 22.44 24.30 25.61
C LYS A 351 23.20 24.55 24.31
N ILE A 352 23.89 23.54 23.79
CA ILE A 352 24.63 23.68 22.53
C ILE A 352 23.71 23.89 21.32
N GLY A 353 22.47 23.38 21.37
CA GLY A 353 21.49 23.56 20.30
C GLY A 353 21.71 22.68 19.07
N LEU A 354 20.79 22.79 18.11
CA LEU A 354 20.78 21.93 16.91
C LEU A 354 21.95 22.25 15.97
N ASP A 355 22.28 23.52 15.74
CA ASP A 355 23.33 23.90 14.78
C ASP A 355 24.70 23.33 15.15
N GLU A 356 25.08 23.41 16.43
CA GLU A 356 26.31 22.83 16.95
C GLU A 356 26.27 21.29 16.89
N THR A 357 25.10 20.69 17.17
CA THR A 357 24.89 19.25 17.08
C THR A 357 25.09 18.74 15.64
N LEU A 358 24.51 19.41 14.65
CA LEU A 358 24.66 19.05 13.25
C LEU A 358 26.09 19.29 12.75
N SER A 359 26.74 20.35 13.21
CA SER A 359 28.16 20.61 12.92
C SER A 359 29.05 19.50 13.48
N THR A 360 28.74 19.00 14.69
CA THR A 360 29.41 17.84 15.28
C THR A 360 29.19 16.56 14.47
N ILE A 361 27.96 16.29 14.04
CA ILE A 361 27.65 15.11 13.22
C ILE A 361 28.44 15.12 11.91
N LYS A 362 28.61 16.30 11.29
CA LYS A 362 29.38 16.48 10.05
C LYS A 362 30.88 16.17 10.19
N THR A 363 31.42 16.13 11.41
CA THR A 363 32.82 15.81 11.66
C THR A 363 33.04 14.39 12.19
N LEU A 364 32.00 13.55 12.26
CA LEU A 364 32.14 12.15 12.65
C LEU A 364 33.06 11.42 11.65
N ASN A 365 34.03 10.68 12.18
CA ASN A 365 34.91 9.85 11.37
C ASN A 365 34.23 8.53 10.96
N GLU A 366 34.85 7.79 10.05
CA GLU A 366 34.31 6.52 9.54
C GLU A 366 34.11 5.46 10.62
N SER A 367 34.94 5.46 11.68
CA SER A 367 34.82 4.50 12.78
C SER A 367 33.54 4.74 13.57
N SER A 368 33.29 5.99 13.98
CA SER A 368 32.07 6.37 14.69
C SER A 368 30.82 6.12 13.85
N ILE A 369 30.85 6.41 12.54
CA ILE A 369 29.75 6.10 11.62
C ILE A 369 29.46 4.59 11.57
N LYS A 370 30.52 3.75 11.51
CA LYS A 370 30.37 2.28 11.53
C LYS A 370 29.78 1.79 12.85
N ILE A 371 30.17 2.37 13.98
CA ILE A 371 29.64 2.06 15.31
C ILE A 371 28.14 2.40 15.36
N ILE A 372 27.78 3.63 15.00
CA ILE A 372 26.39 4.12 14.98
C ILE A 372 25.50 3.22 14.11
N ASN A 373 25.97 2.83 12.93
CA ASN A 373 25.20 1.99 12.00
C ASN A 373 25.01 0.53 12.49
N LYS A 374 25.82 0.05 13.43
CA LYS A 374 25.81 -1.36 13.88
C LYS A 374 25.34 -1.54 15.32
N VAL A 375 24.98 -0.46 16.00
CA VAL A 375 24.61 -0.49 17.42
C VAL A 375 23.33 -1.32 17.64
N LYS A 376 23.34 -2.15 18.69
CA LYS A 376 22.19 -3.00 19.07
C LYS A 376 21.80 -2.83 20.54
N SER A 377 22.77 -2.70 21.43
CA SER A 377 22.54 -2.48 22.86
C SER A 377 22.56 -1.00 23.19
N GLU A 378 21.64 -0.55 24.06
CA GLU A 378 21.48 0.84 24.49
C GLU A 378 21.70 1.89 23.37
N PRO A 379 20.97 1.78 22.25
CA PRO A 379 21.31 2.49 21.03
C PRO A 379 21.31 4.02 21.21
N VAL A 380 20.44 4.57 22.06
CA VAL A 380 20.43 6.01 22.36
C VAL A 380 21.73 6.44 23.02
N ASN A 381 22.12 5.80 24.13
CA ASN A 381 23.31 6.17 24.90
C ASN A 381 24.59 5.98 24.09
N ALA A 382 24.69 4.89 23.33
CA ALA A 382 25.85 4.59 22.50
C ALA A 382 26.02 5.63 21.37
N ILE A 383 24.95 5.95 20.64
CA ILE A 383 24.99 6.98 19.58
C ILE A 383 25.29 8.36 20.19
N TYR A 384 24.63 8.70 21.30
CA TYR A 384 24.91 9.94 22.03
C TYR A 384 26.38 10.03 22.45
N SER A 385 26.96 8.93 22.95
CA SER A 385 28.36 8.90 23.40
C SER A 385 29.35 9.11 22.26
N GLU A 386 29.11 8.52 21.08
CA GLU A 386 29.92 8.78 19.88
C GLU A 386 29.87 10.26 19.47
N MET A 387 28.66 10.84 19.42
CA MET A 387 28.51 12.24 19.04
C MET A 387 29.07 13.19 20.12
N LEU A 388 28.89 12.90 21.41
CA LEU A 388 29.44 13.69 22.50
C LEU A 388 30.98 13.64 22.49
N THR A 389 31.56 12.45 22.31
CA THR A 389 33.01 12.30 22.16
C THR A 389 33.52 13.16 21.00
N GLN A 390 32.85 13.12 19.86
CA GLN A 390 33.23 13.95 18.72
C GLN A 390 33.08 15.46 19.03
N TYR A 391 32.01 15.86 19.71
CA TYR A 391 31.83 17.25 20.14
C TYR A 391 32.98 17.71 21.04
N LEU A 392 33.36 16.91 22.04
CA LEU A 392 34.45 17.22 22.97
C LEU A 392 35.80 17.31 22.24
N LYS A 393 36.04 16.47 21.22
CA LYS A 393 37.22 16.57 20.33
C LYS A 393 37.22 17.88 19.55
N ASN A 394 36.09 18.25 18.95
CA ASN A 394 35.94 19.51 18.20
C ASN A 394 36.21 20.75 19.08
N LYS A 395 35.91 20.66 20.38
CA LYS A 395 36.20 21.73 21.36
C LYS A 395 37.61 21.64 21.97
N GLY A 396 38.42 20.66 21.59
CA GLY A 396 39.77 20.47 22.13
C GLY A 396 39.80 20.02 23.60
N ILE A 397 38.68 19.54 24.14
CA ILE A 397 38.57 19.09 25.54
C ILE A 397 39.22 17.73 25.73
N ILE A 398 39.05 16.84 24.74
CA ILE A 398 39.74 15.55 24.68
C ILE A 398 40.64 15.51 23.45
N LYS A 399 41.85 15.00 23.61
CA LYS A 399 42.81 14.82 22.51
C LYS A 399 42.50 13.54 21.76
N GLU A 400 42.86 13.48 20.47
CA GLU A 400 42.95 12.20 19.77
C GLU A 400 44.06 11.37 20.41
N GLU A 401 43.71 10.53 21.39
CA GLU A 401 44.68 9.54 21.87
C GLU A 401 44.93 8.50 20.79
N GLN A 402 46.19 8.50 20.35
CA GLN A 402 46.96 7.47 19.66
C GLN A 402 46.33 6.07 19.75
N ALA A 403 45.62 5.67 18.70
CA ALA A 403 45.31 4.28 18.42
C ALA A 403 45.89 3.93 17.04
N ALA A 404 47.18 3.58 17.06
CA ALA A 404 47.80 2.76 16.03
C ALA A 404 47.48 1.29 16.30
#